data_AF-A0A7S3BMC0-F1
#
_entry.id   AF-A0A7S3BMC0-F1
#
_cell.length_a   1.000
_cell.length_b   1.000
_cell.length_c   1.000
_cell.angle_alpha   90.00
_cell.angle_beta   90.00
_cell.angle_gamma   90.00
#
_symmetry.space_group_name_H-M   'P 1'
#
loop_
_entity.id
_entity.type
_entity.pdbx_description
1 polymer ?
#
loop_
_entity_poly.entity_id
_entity_poly.type
_entity_poly.pdbx_seq_one_letter_code
_entity_poly.pdbx_strand_id
1 'polypeptide(L)'
;PSQGISGVTITLEHACKGFSPDQPSLPMKFGKLLRTTVDMRMPQWRDYVFQYKRLKQVINQAVQQQQSGACSSDQILSDFTNLIDVEVARVNDFYSDRIEEGVIILHALRNQADRLQGTSPDKGRHAVQQSLVTFHLNLLILQNYVALNFTAISKILKKFDKRCKLQLRSEYISAIVELPFYRCQALGSLVEEAESLFKAIETPTTHWQQKQEVQAQSQAQAQAQARQKLDAALLVRQE
;
A
#
# COMPACT_ATOMS: atom_id res chain seq x y z
N PRO A 1 -25.75 -16.03 -16.70
CA PRO A 1 -24.54 -15.44 -17.32
C PRO A 1 -24.02 -14.29 -16.44
N SER A 2 -23.32 -14.68 -15.37
CA SER A 2 -22.66 -13.82 -14.40
C SER A 2 -21.26 -13.46 -14.92
N GLN A 3 -21.11 -12.26 -15.47
CA GLN A 3 -19.77 -11.73 -15.78
C GLN A 3 -19.22 -11.03 -14.54
N GLY A 4 -18.28 -11.73 -13.90
CA GLY A 4 -17.52 -11.24 -12.75
C GLY A 4 -16.65 -10.07 -13.15
N ILE A 5 -16.72 -9.02 -12.34
CA ILE A 5 -15.79 -7.90 -12.38
C ILE A 5 -14.43 -8.46 -11.94
N SER A 6 -13.51 -8.53 -12.89
CA SER A 6 -12.12 -8.93 -12.68
C SER A 6 -11.44 -7.88 -11.80
N GLY A 7 -11.59 -8.01 -10.49
CA GLY A 7 -10.72 -7.34 -9.51
C GLY A 7 -9.29 -7.79 -9.76
N VAL A 8 -8.38 -6.85 -9.97
CA VAL A 8 -6.96 -7.11 -10.10
C VAL A 8 -6.49 -7.61 -8.73
N THR A 9 -6.56 -8.93 -8.51
CA THR A 9 -5.89 -9.55 -7.38
C THR A 9 -4.40 -9.28 -7.56
N ILE A 10 -3.87 -8.27 -6.87
CA ILE A 10 -2.43 -8.06 -6.78
C ILE A 10 -1.89 -9.21 -5.93
N THR A 11 -1.71 -10.36 -6.56
CA THR A 11 -0.94 -11.46 -5.99
C THR A 11 0.47 -10.95 -5.74
N LEU A 12 1.15 -11.50 -4.73
CA LEU A 12 2.58 -11.29 -4.48
C LEU A 12 3.40 -11.38 -5.79
N GLU A 13 2.99 -12.22 -6.74
CA GLU A 13 3.59 -12.31 -8.06
C GLU A 13 3.49 -11.01 -8.88
N HIS A 14 2.37 -10.29 -8.84
CA HIS A 14 2.21 -9.00 -9.53
C HIS A 14 2.96 -7.87 -8.82
N ALA A 15 2.95 -7.83 -7.49
CA ALA A 15 3.76 -6.88 -6.71
C ALA A 15 5.28 -7.14 -6.84
N CYS A 16 5.68 -8.40 -7.04
CA CYS A 16 7.06 -8.83 -7.21
C CYS A 16 7.45 -9.12 -8.68
N LYS A 17 6.62 -8.76 -9.68
CA LYS A 17 6.90 -9.05 -11.11
C LYS A 17 8.16 -8.36 -11.63
N GLY A 18 8.69 -7.37 -10.91
CA GLY A 18 10.01 -6.76 -11.16
C GLY A 18 11.20 -7.50 -10.51
N PHE A 19 10.95 -8.50 -9.67
CA PHE A 19 11.95 -9.26 -8.92
C PHE A 19 11.82 -10.75 -9.22
N SER A 20 12.15 -11.12 -10.46
CA SER A 20 12.34 -12.51 -10.83
C SER A 20 13.51 -13.13 -10.04
N PRO A 21 13.36 -14.32 -9.42
CA PRO A 21 14.39 -14.94 -8.59
C PRO A 21 15.64 -15.40 -9.36
N ASP A 22 15.59 -15.36 -10.70
CA ASP A 22 16.62 -15.90 -11.61
C ASP A 22 17.50 -14.85 -12.32
N GLN A 23 17.46 -13.59 -11.91
CA GLN A 23 18.40 -12.59 -12.46
C GLN A 23 19.85 -12.88 -12.03
N PRO A 24 20.82 -12.92 -12.98
CA PRO A 24 22.22 -13.21 -12.68
C PRO A 24 22.76 -12.20 -11.67
N SER A 25 23.25 -12.72 -10.55
CA SER A 25 23.66 -11.92 -9.41
C SER A 25 24.94 -11.14 -9.72
N LEU A 26 24.79 -9.92 -10.22
CA LEU A 26 25.87 -8.95 -10.15
C LEU A 26 26.25 -8.74 -8.67
N PRO A 27 27.55 -8.63 -8.34
CA PRO A 27 28.05 -8.52 -6.98
C PRO A 27 27.73 -7.14 -6.39
N MET A 28 26.45 -6.89 -6.17
CA MET A 28 25.96 -5.66 -5.57
C MET A 28 26.02 -5.78 -4.04
N LYS A 29 26.50 -4.72 -3.40
CA LYS A 29 26.54 -4.56 -1.95
C LYS A 29 25.11 -4.37 -1.43
N PHE A 30 24.30 -5.43 -1.42
CA PHE A 30 22.87 -5.38 -1.04
C PHE A 30 22.65 -4.69 0.30
N GLY A 31 23.50 -4.91 1.30
CA GLY A 31 23.38 -4.22 2.58
C GLY A 31 23.53 -2.68 2.49
N LYS A 32 24.31 -2.17 1.52
CA LYS A 32 24.36 -0.73 1.22
C LYS A 32 23.09 -0.28 0.52
N LEU A 33 22.64 -1.02 -0.50
CA LEU A 33 21.40 -0.75 -1.22
C LEU A 33 20.22 -0.66 -0.26
N LEU A 34 20.04 -1.67 0.61
CA LEU A 34 18.97 -1.70 1.61
C LEU A 34 18.97 -0.43 2.45
N ARG A 35 20.11 -0.07 3.03
CA ARG A 35 20.24 1.14 3.85
C ARG A 35 19.96 2.41 3.05
N THR A 36 20.58 2.57 1.90
CA THR A 36 20.38 3.75 1.05
C THR A 36 18.93 3.92 0.60
N THR A 37 18.25 2.84 0.21
CA THR A 37 16.84 2.89 -0.18
C THR A 37 15.95 3.29 0.99
N VAL A 38 16.21 2.75 2.18
CA VAL A 38 15.45 3.11 3.40
C VAL A 38 15.70 4.56 3.78
N ASP A 39 16.94 5.03 3.73
CA ASP A 39 17.31 6.43 4.03
C ASP A 39 16.59 7.42 3.11
N MET A 40 16.48 7.08 1.82
CA MET A 40 15.88 7.96 0.82
C MET A 40 14.35 7.92 0.82
N ARG A 41 13.75 6.74 0.99
CA ARG A 41 12.31 6.55 0.78
C ARG A 41 11.51 6.45 2.07
N MET A 42 12.15 6.00 3.16
CA MET A 42 11.49 5.60 4.42
C MET A 42 12.36 5.91 5.65
N PRO A 43 12.90 7.14 5.80
CA PRO A 43 13.84 7.45 6.88
C PRO A 43 13.24 7.21 8.27
N GLN A 44 11.93 7.41 8.42
CA GLN A 44 11.20 7.18 9.67
C GLN A 44 11.02 5.69 10.02
N TRP A 45 11.22 4.77 9.07
CA TRP A 45 11.05 3.33 9.30
C TRP A 45 12.38 2.58 9.46
N ARG A 46 13.48 3.33 9.58
CA ARG A 46 14.84 2.80 9.52
C ARG A 46 15.13 1.71 10.54
N ASP A 47 14.62 1.90 11.75
CA ASP A 47 14.84 0.98 12.86
C ASP A 47 13.94 -0.26 12.77
N TYR A 48 12.90 -0.22 11.93
CA TYR A 48 11.93 -1.30 11.76
C TYR A 48 12.30 -2.27 10.62
N VAL A 49 13.21 -1.87 9.73
CA VAL A 49 13.69 -2.73 8.63
C VAL A 49 14.56 -3.87 9.16
N PHE A 50 14.53 -5.01 8.46
CA PHE A 50 15.30 -6.21 8.76
C PHE A 50 16.80 -5.95 8.98
N GLN A 51 17.35 -6.44 10.10
CA GLN A 51 18.74 -6.18 10.51
C GLN A 51 19.78 -7.02 9.72
N TYR A 52 19.84 -6.83 8.40
CA TYR A 52 20.69 -7.60 7.49
C TYR A 52 22.18 -7.59 7.88
N LYS A 53 22.69 -6.47 8.40
CA LYS A 53 24.10 -6.34 8.83
C LYS A 53 24.41 -7.23 10.04
N ARG A 54 23.52 -7.26 11.03
CA ARG A 54 23.67 -8.05 12.27
C ARG A 54 23.69 -9.54 11.93
N LEU A 55 22.72 -10.03 11.16
CA LEU A 55 22.68 -11.44 10.77
C LEU A 55 23.90 -11.85 9.93
N LYS A 56 24.41 -10.95 9.08
CA LYS A 56 25.65 -11.21 8.35
C LYS A 56 26.84 -11.39 9.28
N GLN A 57 26.92 -10.64 10.39
CA GLN A 57 27.97 -10.80 11.39
C GLN A 57 27.84 -12.14 12.12
N VAL A 58 26.62 -12.53 12.48
CA VAL A 58 26.34 -13.84 13.11
C VAL A 58 26.75 -15.00 12.19
N ILE A 59 26.44 -14.94 10.89
CA ILE A 59 26.90 -15.97 9.93
C ILE A 59 28.43 -16.08 9.90
N ASN A 60 29.15 -14.95 9.98
CA ASN A 60 30.61 -14.99 9.99
C ASN A 60 31.17 -15.63 11.27
N GLN A 61 30.54 -15.37 12.42
CA GLN A 61 30.90 -15.98 13.70
C GLN A 61 30.61 -17.48 13.70
N ALA A 62 29.44 -17.89 13.20
CA ALA A 62 29.08 -19.30 13.05
C ALA A 62 30.10 -20.07 12.19
N VAL A 63 30.57 -19.49 11.09
CA VAL A 63 31.62 -20.10 10.26
C VAL A 63 32.94 -20.28 11.03
N GLN A 64 33.33 -19.33 11.87
CA GLN A 64 34.53 -19.45 12.70
C GLN A 64 34.37 -20.54 13.76
N GLN A 65 33.21 -20.58 14.42
CA GLN A 65 32.88 -21.61 15.43
C GLN A 65 32.91 -23.02 14.83
N GLN A 66 32.34 -23.19 13.62
CA GLN A 66 32.35 -24.44 12.88
C GLN A 66 33.78 -24.90 12.53
N GLN A 67 34.67 -23.98 12.14
CA GLN A 67 36.07 -24.29 11.84
C GLN A 67 36.88 -24.68 13.09
N SER A 68 36.56 -24.09 14.24
CA SER A 68 37.19 -24.43 15.51
C SER A 68 36.66 -25.74 16.15
N GLY A 69 35.63 -26.36 15.57
CA GLY A 69 34.97 -27.53 16.15
C GLY A 69 34.20 -27.23 17.45
N ALA A 70 33.99 -25.95 17.78
CA ALA A 70 33.39 -25.51 19.04
C ALA A 70 31.86 -25.68 19.10
N CYS A 71 31.20 -25.89 17.95
CA CYS A 71 29.75 -25.94 17.85
C CYS A 71 29.32 -26.96 16.79
N SER A 72 28.20 -27.66 17.02
CA SER A 72 27.63 -28.59 16.05
C SER A 72 26.85 -27.86 14.96
N SER A 73 26.71 -28.50 13.80
CA SER A 73 25.90 -27.98 12.69
C SER A 73 24.45 -27.69 13.10
N ASP A 74 23.86 -28.56 13.92
CA ASP A 74 22.48 -28.44 14.39
C ASP A 74 22.30 -27.26 15.34
N GLN A 75 23.30 -27.00 16.18
CA GLN A 75 23.29 -25.84 17.08
C GLN A 75 23.39 -24.53 16.30
N ILE A 76 24.27 -24.45 15.30
CA ILE A 76 24.37 -23.29 14.39
C ILE A 76 23.04 -23.05 13.65
N LEU A 77 22.40 -24.12 13.18
CA LEU A 77 21.11 -24.05 12.51
C LEU A 77 20.03 -23.50 13.45
N SER A 78 19.90 -24.09 14.65
CA SER A 78 18.90 -23.67 15.64
C SER A 78 19.10 -22.22 16.08
N ASP A 79 20.34 -21.83 16.41
CA ASP A 79 20.68 -20.48 16.84
C ASP A 79 20.36 -19.44 15.75
N PHE A 80 20.66 -19.76 14.49
CA PHE A 80 20.36 -18.87 13.37
C PHE A 80 18.85 -18.78 13.10
N THR A 81 18.12 -19.90 13.16
CA THR A 81 16.66 -19.96 13.01
C THR A 81 15.96 -19.11 14.08
N ASN A 82 16.33 -19.27 15.35
CA ASN A 82 15.77 -18.48 16.45
C ASN A 82 16.01 -16.97 16.24
N LEU A 83 17.20 -16.60 15.76
CA LEU A 83 17.53 -15.20 15.50
C LEU A 83 16.72 -14.62 14.33
N ILE A 84 16.56 -15.35 13.23
CA ILE A 84 15.80 -14.86 12.08
C ILE A 84 14.31 -14.80 12.39
N ASP A 85 13.77 -15.72 13.20
CA ASP A 85 12.38 -15.70 13.65
C ASP A 85 12.05 -14.43 14.44
N VAL A 86 12.92 -14.04 15.38
CA VAL A 86 12.78 -12.78 16.13
C VAL A 86 12.78 -11.57 15.19
N GLU A 87 13.67 -11.54 14.19
CA GLU A 87 13.71 -10.41 13.24
C GLU A 87 12.52 -10.40 12.28
N VAL A 88 12.03 -11.56 11.86
CA VAL A 88 10.83 -11.67 11.02
C VAL A 88 9.59 -11.23 11.80
N ALA A 89 9.43 -11.69 13.04
CA ALA A 89 8.34 -11.26 13.92
C ALA A 89 8.33 -9.73 14.07
N ARG A 90 9.49 -9.13 14.38
CA ARG A 90 9.62 -7.68 14.52
C ARG A 90 9.24 -6.89 13.25
N VAL A 91 9.63 -7.39 12.08
CA VAL A 91 9.26 -6.78 10.79
C VAL A 91 7.75 -6.91 10.54
N ASN A 92 7.15 -8.03 10.93
CA ASN A 92 5.73 -8.32 10.80
C ASN A 92 4.88 -7.46 11.75
N ASP A 93 5.31 -7.29 13.00
CA ASP A 93 4.64 -6.46 14.00
C ASP A 93 4.51 -5.03 13.48
N PHE A 94 5.61 -4.46 13.00
CA PHE A 94 5.61 -3.11 12.42
C PHE A 94 4.63 -2.96 11.24
N TYR A 95 4.55 -3.96 10.36
CA TYR A 95 3.59 -3.90 9.26
C TYR A 95 2.15 -4.01 9.75
N SER A 96 1.90 -4.86 10.76
CA SER A 96 0.57 -5.01 11.34
C SER A 96 0.10 -3.68 11.94
N ASP A 97 0.97 -2.99 12.69
CA ASP A 97 0.69 -1.64 13.21
C ASP A 97 0.35 -0.64 12.09
N ARG A 98 1.09 -0.68 10.97
CA ARG A 98 0.87 0.20 9.82
C ARG A 98 -0.43 -0.13 9.07
N ILE A 99 -0.82 -1.40 9.02
CA ILE A 99 -2.10 -1.82 8.45
C ILE A 99 -3.26 -1.33 9.32
N GLU A 100 -3.17 -1.49 10.64
CA GLU A 100 -4.18 -0.99 11.58
C GLU A 100 -4.36 0.52 11.48
N GLU A 101 -3.25 1.26 11.46
CA GLU A 101 -3.26 2.70 11.23
C GLU A 101 -3.91 3.04 9.87
N GLY A 102 -3.61 2.24 8.84
CA GLY A 102 -4.20 2.42 7.52
C GLY A 102 -5.71 2.22 7.49
N VAL A 103 -6.23 1.22 8.20
CA VAL A 103 -7.68 0.98 8.36
C VAL A 103 -8.35 2.17 9.05
N ILE A 104 -7.75 2.69 10.11
CA ILE A 104 -8.28 3.85 10.85
C ILE A 104 -8.33 5.10 9.96
N ILE A 105 -7.25 5.37 9.22
CA ILE A 105 -7.17 6.52 8.31
C ILE A 105 -8.22 6.40 7.20
N LEU A 106 -8.33 5.22 6.55
CA LEU A 106 -9.29 5.01 5.49
C LEU A 106 -10.73 5.20 5.98
N HIS A 107 -11.05 4.69 7.18
CA HIS A 107 -12.36 4.91 7.80
C HIS A 107 -12.64 6.40 8.03
N ALA A 108 -11.66 7.15 8.55
CA ALA A 108 -11.80 8.58 8.75
C ALA A 108 -12.01 9.35 7.42
N LEU A 109 -11.25 9.00 6.38
CA LEU A 109 -11.38 9.59 5.04
C LEU A 109 -12.74 9.28 4.40
N ARG A 110 -13.25 8.06 4.60
CA ARG A 110 -14.59 7.68 4.14
C ARG A 110 -15.68 8.52 4.82
N ASN A 111 -15.60 8.67 6.14
CA ASN A 111 -16.53 9.52 6.88
C ASN A 111 -16.48 11.00 6.43
N GLN A 112 -15.29 11.50 6.09
CA GLN A 112 -15.15 12.84 5.52
C GLN A 112 -15.78 12.94 4.13
N ALA A 113 -15.56 11.95 3.27
CA ALA A 113 -16.15 11.89 1.93
C ALA A 113 -17.68 11.82 1.97
N ASP A 114 -18.25 11.01 2.87
CA ASP A 114 -19.70 10.87 3.03
C ASP A 114 -20.36 12.18 3.47
N ARG A 115 -19.71 12.97 4.35
CA ARG A 115 -20.19 14.30 4.75
C ARG A 115 -20.20 15.31 3.60
N LEU A 116 -19.36 15.09 2.58
CA LEU A 116 -19.32 15.96 1.40
C LEU A 116 -20.43 15.62 0.39
N GLN A 117 -21.05 14.44 0.49
CA GLN A 117 -22.21 14.05 -0.32
C GLN A 117 -23.42 14.91 0.07
N GLY A 118 -23.64 16.02 -0.65
CA GLY A 118 -24.67 17.01 -0.29
C GLY A 118 -24.13 18.42 -0.03
N THR A 119 -22.85 18.66 -0.30
CA THR A 119 -22.26 20.01 -0.24
C THR A 119 -21.77 20.46 -1.62
N SER A 120 -21.65 21.77 -1.81
CA SER A 120 -21.21 22.38 -3.08
C SER A 120 -19.90 21.78 -3.60
N PRO A 121 -19.79 21.54 -4.92
CA PRO A 121 -18.59 21.59 -5.75
C PRO A 121 -17.24 21.40 -5.09
N ASP A 122 -16.81 22.52 -4.52
CA ASP A 122 -15.41 22.81 -4.30
C ASP A 122 -15.02 22.85 -2.82
N LYS A 123 -16.01 22.94 -1.93
CA LYS A 123 -15.74 23.12 -0.49
C LYS A 123 -15.36 21.78 0.13
N GLY A 124 -14.05 21.55 0.29
CA GLY A 124 -13.49 20.44 1.07
C GLY A 124 -13.15 19.17 0.28
N ARG A 125 -13.64 19.00 -0.95
CA ARG A 125 -13.31 17.82 -1.80
C ARG A 125 -11.82 17.73 -2.13
N HIS A 126 -11.24 18.86 -2.52
CA HIS A 126 -9.80 18.96 -2.80
C HIS A 126 -8.94 18.52 -1.60
N ALA A 127 -9.35 18.86 -0.38
CA ALA A 127 -8.61 18.47 0.83
C ALA A 127 -8.68 16.97 1.10
N VAL A 128 -9.85 16.35 0.91
CA VAL A 128 -10.02 14.89 1.04
C VAL A 128 -9.26 14.15 -0.07
N GLN A 129 -9.28 14.65 -1.31
CA GLN A 129 -8.50 14.10 -2.42
C GLN A 129 -6.99 14.15 -2.13
N GLN A 130 -6.47 15.29 -1.66
CA GLN A 130 -5.06 15.41 -1.25
C GLN A 130 -4.69 14.43 -0.15
N SER A 131 -5.60 14.25 0.82
CA SER A 131 -5.40 13.30 1.93
C SER A 131 -5.41 11.86 1.43
N LEU A 132 -6.28 11.50 0.47
CA LEU A 132 -6.31 10.19 -0.18
C LEU A 132 -5.05 9.92 -1.00
N VAL A 133 -4.54 10.89 -1.75
CA VAL A 133 -3.27 10.75 -2.49
C VAL A 133 -2.11 10.51 -1.52
N THR A 134 -2.06 11.27 -0.42
CA THR A 134 -1.04 11.09 0.63
C THR A 134 -1.16 9.72 1.28
N PHE A 135 -2.39 9.28 1.58
CA PHE A 135 -2.66 7.96 2.13
C PHE A 135 -2.22 6.84 1.18
N HIS A 136 -2.56 6.94 -0.10
CA HIS A 136 -2.15 5.97 -1.12
C HIS A 136 -0.63 5.91 -1.27
N LEU A 137 0.07 7.06 -1.25
CA LEU A 137 1.53 7.10 -1.22
C LEU A 137 2.09 6.33 -0.02
N ASN A 138 1.52 6.51 1.18
CA ASN A 138 1.95 5.76 2.36
C ASN A 138 1.76 4.24 2.21
N LEU A 139 0.68 3.79 1.56
CA LEU A 139 0.47 2.37 1.25
C LEU A 139 1.52 1.82 0.26
N LEU A 140 1.88 2.59 -0.77
CA LEU A 140 2.95 2.21 -1.71
C LEU A 140 4.32 2.12 -1.02
N ILE A 141 4.57 3.03 -0.09
CA ILE A 141 5.78 2.99 0.74
C ILE A 141 5.79 1.70 1.60
N LEU A 142 4.64 1.32 2.18
CA LEU A 142 4.49 0.06 2.93
C LEU A 142 4.66 -1.18 2.04
N GLN A 143 4.16 -1.15 0.80
CA GLN A 143 4.39 -2.21 -0.18
C GLN A 143 5.88 -2.40 -0.48
N ASN A 144 6.59 -1.30 -0.67
CA ASN A 144 8.04 -1.31 -0.88
C ASN A 144 8.79 -1.83 0.36
N TYR A 145 8.32 -1.52 1.58
CA TYR A 145 8.85 -2.09 2.80
C TYR A 145 8.74 -3.63 2.82
N VAL A 146 7.57 -4.20 2.48
CA VAL A 146 7.40 -5.67 2.42
C VAL A 146 8.38 -6.30 1.42
N ALA A 147 8.46 -5.75 0.21
CA ALA A 147 9.34 -6.27 -0.85
C ALA A 147 10.84 -6.23 -0.46
N LEU A 148 11.28 -5.13 0.16
CA LEU A 148 12.68 -4.98 0.60
C LEU A 148 13.03 -5.97 1.70
N ASN A 149 12.16 -6.13 2.70
CA ASN A 149 12.38 -7.05 3.81
C ASN A 149 12.39 -8.51 3.33
N PHE A 150 11.44 -8.91 2.47
CA PHE A 150 11.44 -10.24 1.87
C PHE A 150 12.73 -10.53 1.10
N THR A 151 13.19 -9.56 0.31
CA THR A 151 14.46 -9.66 -0.42
C THR A 151 15.65 -9.82 0.53
N ALA A 152 15.67 -9.09 1.64
CA ALA A 152 16.72 -9.16 2.65
C ALA A 152 16.77 -10.54 3.32
N ILE A 153 15.61 -11.08 3.69
CA ILE A 153 15.45 -12.43 4.27
C ILE A 153 15.91 -13.50 3.28
N SER A 154 15.42 -13.45 2.04
CA SER A 154 15.84 -14.39 1.00
C SER A 154 17.37 -14.36 0.78
N LYS A 155 17.97 -13.16 0.71
CA LYS A 155 19.41 -13.00 0.52
C LYS A 155 20.23 -13.43 1.73
N ILE A 156 19.73 -13.27 2.95
CA ILE A 156 20.48 -13.70 4.16
C ILE A 156 20.44 -15.22 4.29
N LEU A 157 19.29 -15.85 4.02
CA LEU A 157 19.15 -17.31 3.98
C LEU A 157 20.08 -17.93 2.93
N LYS A 158 20.11 -17.37 1.71
CA LYS A 158 21.06 -17.80 0.66
C LYS A 158 22.52 -17.65 1.09
N LYS A 159 22.83 -16.65 1.93
CA LYS A 159 24.18 -16.46 2.46
C LYS A 159 24.51 -17.52 3.50
N PHE A 160 23.58 -17.80 4.42
CA PHE A 160 23.71 -18.82 5.45
C PHE A 160 24.00 -20.18 4.82
N ASP A 161 23.13 -20.65 3.92
CA ASP A 161 23.30 -21.95 3.25
C ASP A 161 24.66 -22.07 2.55
N LYS A 162 25.07 -21.03 1.82
CA LYS A 162 26.34 -21.03 1.07
C LYS A 162 27.58 -21.06 1.98
N ARG A 163 27.52 -20.40 3.13
CA ARG A 163 28.67 -20.18 4.02
C ARG A 163 28.82 -21.28 5.06
N CYS A 164 27.71 -21.72 5.66
CA CYS A 164 27.67 -22.76 6.68
C CYS A 164 27.49 -24.18 6.10
N LYS A 165 27.19 -24.27 4.79
CA LYS A 165 26.94 -25.55 4.08
C LYS A 165 25.74 -26.34 4.63
N LEU A 166 24.75 -25.61 5.12
CA LEU A 166 23.48 -26.13 5.62
C LEU A 166 22.34 -25.78 4.64
N GLN A 167 21.16 -26.34 4.87
CA GLN A 167 19.97 -26.09 4.07
C GLN A 167 18.87 -25.55 4.99
N LEU A 168 18.58 -24.26 4.90
CA LEU A 168 17.47 -23.64 5.65
C LEU A 168 16.53 -22.87 4.72
N ARG A 169 17.05 -22.28 3.65
CA ARG A 169 16.30 -21.33 2.81
C ARG A 169 14.99 -21.90 2.27
N SER A 170 14.99 -23.12 1.73
CA SER A 170 13.81 -23.64 1.02
C SER A 170 12.63 -23.80 1.97
N GLU A 171 12.84 -24.49 3.09
CA GLU A 171 11.83 -24.74 4.12
C GLU A 171 11.37 -23.43 4.75
N TYR A 172 12.30 -22.56 5.10
CA TYR A 172 12.00 -21.28 5.74
C TYR A 172 11.21 -20.34 4.82
N ILE A 173 11.60 -20.22 3.55
CA ILE A 173 10.86 -19.40 2.58
C ILE A 173 9.44 -19.94 2.39
N SER A 174 9.27 -21.27 2.28
CA SER A 174 7.95 -21.88 2.16
C SER A 174 7.06 -21.59 3.37
N ALA A 175 7.62 -21.51 4.57
CA ALA A 175 6.86 -21.19 5.77
C ALA A 175 6.46 -19.70 5.81
N ILE A 176 7.38 -18.79 5.52
CA ILE A 176 7.09 -17.36 5.68
C ILE A 176 6.12 -16.83 4.62
N VAL A 177 6.12 -17.33 3.38
CA VAL A 177 5.22 -16.82 2.32
C VAL A 177 3.74 -17.05 2.65
N GLU A 178 3.45 -18.00 3.53
CA GLU A 178 2.10 -18.28 4.01
C GLU A 178 1.63 -17.31 5.10
N LEU A 179 2.52 -16.51 5.68
CA LEU A 179 2.16 -15.54 6.71
C LEU A 179 1.34 -14.38 6.11
N PRO A 180 0.36 -13.83 6.85
CA PRO A 180 -0.49 -12.73 6.39
C PRO A 180 0.29 -11.51 5.87
N PHE A 181 1.41 -11.20 6.54
CA PHE A 181 2.35 -10.15 6.14
C PHE A 181 2.78 -10.27 4.68
N TYR A 182 3.24 -11.46 4.27
CA TYR A 182 3.77 -11.65 2.94
C TYR A 182 2.65 -11.73 1.91
N ARG A 183 1.51 -12.35 2.25
CA ARG A 183 0.35 -12.40 1.36
C ARG A 183 -0.21 -11.03 0.98
N CYS A 184 0.07 -9.97 1.75
CA CYS A 184 -0.29 -8.58 1.46
C CYS A 184 -1.81 -8.34 1.22
N GLN A 185 -2.68 -9.24 1.68
CA GLN A 185 -4.12 -9.17 1.38
C GLN A 185 -4.77 -7.89 1.95
N ALA A 186 -4.47 -7.57 3.22
CA ALA A 186 -4.98 -6.36 3.85
C ALA A 186 -4.48 -5.08 3.16
N LEU A 187 -3.19 -5.05 2.79
CA LEU A 187 -2.62 -3.94 2.05
C LEU A 187 -3.29 -3.74 0.69
N GLY A 188 -3.53 -4.84 -0.05
CA GLY A 188 -4.26 -4.81 -1.32
C GLY A 188 -5.66 -4.24 -1.16
N SER A 189 -6.42 -4.70 -0.16
CA SER A 189 -7.76 -4.18 0.15
C SER A 189 -7.73 -2.68 0.42
N LEU A 190 -6.81 -2.21 1.26
CA LEU A 190 -6.69 -0.77 1.57
C LEU A 190 -6.39 0.07 0.33
N VAL A 191 -5.56 -0.42 -0.59
CA VAL A 191 -5.25 0.26 -1.86
C VAL A 191 -6.49 0.33 -2.75
N GLU A 192 -7.16 -0.79 -2.97
CA GLU A 192 -8.37 -0.87 -3.81
C GLU A 192 -9.50 0.02 -3.27
N GLU A 193 -9.71 0.00 -1.95
CA GLU A 193 -10.72 0.83 -1.29
C GLU A 193 -10.39 2.32 -1.37
N ALA A 194 -9.12 2.70 -1.20
CA ALA A 194 -8.67 4.08 -1.36
C ALA A 194 -8.90 4.61 -2.79
N GLU A 195 -8.58 3.80 -3.80
CA GLU A 195 -8.82 4.14 -5.22
C GLU A 195 -10.31 4.24 -5.54
N SER A 196 -11.13 3.34 -5.00
CA SER A 196 -12.59 3.38 -5.14
C SER A 196 -13.17 4.66 -4.53
N LEU A 197 -12.72 5.01 -3.32
CA LEU A 197 -13.14 6.24 -2.63
C LEU A 197 -12.70 7.50 -3.39
N PHE A 198 -11.49 7.51 -3.94
CA PHE A 198 -11.00 8.61 -4.76
C PHE A 198 -11.88 8.84 -6.00
N LYS A 199 -12.20 7.77 -6.74
CA LYS A 199 -13.08 7.82 -7.92
C LYS A 199 -14.50 8.30 -7.57
N ALA A 200 -15.01 7.90 -6.40
CA ALA A 200 -16.32 8.33 -5.93
C ALA A 200 -16.38 9.84 -5.60
N ILE A 201 -15.26 10.45 -5.19
CA ILE A 201 -15.17 11.89 -4.93
C ILE A 201 -14.95 12.68 -6.23
N GLU A 202 -14.21 12.10 -7.19
CA GLU A 202 -13.92 12.70 -8.49
C GLU A 202 -15.16 12.79 -9.38
N THR A 203 -16.10 11.86 -9.26
CA THR A 203 -17.35 11.89 -10.02
C THR A 203 -18.16 13.14 -9.62
N PRO A 204 -18.40 14.09 -10.55
CA PRO A 204 -19.19 15.26 -10.23
C PRO A 204 -20.58 14.81 -9.81
N THR A 205 -21.02 15.29 -8.65
CA THR A 205 -22.29 14.93 -8.04
C THR A 205 -23.42 15.30 -9.00
N THR A 206 -23.84 14.34 -9.82
CA THR A 206 -24.81 14.51 -10.92
C THR A 206 -26.10 15.12 -10.40
N HIS A 207 -26.43 14.81 -9.14
CA HIS A 207 -27.57 15.35 -8.41
C HIS A 207 -27.51 16.88 -8.14
N TRP A 208 -26.33 17.47 -7.89
CA TRP A 208 -26.22 18.93 -7.69
C TRP A 208 -26.35 19.71 -9.00
N GLN A 209 -25.79 19.18 -10.09
CA GLN A 209 -25.92 19.76 -11.43
C GLN A 209 -27.37 19.67 -11.91
N GLN A 210 -28.02 18.51 -11.74
CA GLN A 210 -29.41 18.32 -12.13
C GLN A 210 -30.37 19.17 -11.29
N LYS A 211 -30.10 19.37 -10.00
CA LYS A 211 -30.88 20.27 -9.14
C LYS A 211 -30.73 21.74 -9.55
N GLN A 212 -29.53 22.17 -9.96
CA GLN A 212 -29.32 23.52 -10.49
C GLN A 212 -29.96 23.72 -11.87
N GLU A 213 -29.89 22.74 -12.76
CA GLU A 213 -30.54 22.80 -14.08
C GLU A 213 -32.06 22.87 -13.96
N VAL A 214 -32.66 22.05 -13.10
CA VAL A 214 -34.12 22.09 -12.84
C VAL A 214 -34.53 23.45 -12.27
N GLN A 215 -33.72 24.02 -11.37
CA GLN A 215 -34.02 25.32 -10.75
C GLN A 215 -33.82 26.48 -11.73
N ALA A 216 -32.81 26.41 -12.61
CA ALA A 216 -32.58 27.39 -13.67
C ALA A 216 -33.68 27.34 -14.76
N GLN A 217 -34.13 26.13 -15.14
CA GLN A 217 -35.23 25.95 -16.09
C GLN A 217 -36.56 26.49 -15.55
N SER A 218 -36.86 26.26 -14.27
CA SER A 218 -38.05 26.81 -13.61
C SER A 218 -38.04 28.34 -13.58
N GLN A 219 -36.89 28.98 -13.29
CA GLN A 219 -36.76 30.44 -13.33
C GLN A 219 -36.88 31.01 -14.75
N ALA A 220 -36.28 30.35 -15.74
CA ALA A 220 -36.37 30.78 -17.14
C ALA A 220 -37.81 30.70 -17.67
N GLN A 221 -38.56 29.65 -17.31
CA GLN A 221 -39.97 29.53 -17.67
C GLN A 221 -40.83 30.62 -17.02
N ALA A 222 -40.61 30.92 -15.74
CA ALA A 222 -41.33 32.00 -15.06
C ALA A 222 -41.07 33.38 -15.70
N GLN A 223 -39.82 33.66 -16.10
CA GLN A 223 -39.47 34.91 -16.80
C GLN A 223 -40.08 34.99 -18.20
N ALA A 224 -40.10 33.89 -18.95
CA ALA A 224 -40.72 33.84 -20.27
C ALA A 224 -42.24 34.07 -20.20
N GLN A 225 -42.91 33.47 -19.21
CA GLN A 225 -44.34 33.70 -18.96
C GLN A 225 -44.63 35.15 -18.56
N ALA A 226 -43.77 35.76 -17.74
CA ALA A 226 -43.91 37.16 -17.37
C ALA A 226 -43.76 38.10 -18.58
N ARG A 227 -42.80 37.82 -19.48
CA ARG A 227 -42.63 38.55 -20.74
C ARG A 227 -43.84 38.41 -21.66
N GLN A 228 -44.34 37.19 -21.88
CA GLN A 228 -45.55 36.98 -22.68
C GLN A 228 -46.77 37.73 -22.13
N LYS A 229 -46.95 37.75 -20.80
CA LYS A 229 -48.03 38.52 -20.17
C LYS A 229 -47.87 40.02 -20.38
N LEU A 230 -46.64 40.54 -20.33
CA LEU A 230 -46.35 41.95 -20.58
C LEU A 230 -46.62 42.33 -22.05
N ASP A 231 -46.16 41.50 -22.99
CA ASP A 231 -46.36 41.72 -24.43
C ASP A 231 -47.84 41.69 -24.80
N ALA A 232 -48.60 40.73 -24.25
CA ALA A 232 -50.05 40.66 -24.42
C ALA A 232 -50.77 41.89 -23.85
N ALA A 233 -50.34 42.38 -22.68
CA ALA A 233 -50.91 43.59 -22.08
C ALA A 233 -50.59 44.87 -22.87
N LEU A 234 -49.44 44.93 -23.54
CA LEU A 234 -49.07 46.05 -24.40
C LEU A 234 -49.84 46.07 -25.72
N LEU A 235 -50.13 44.90 -26.29
CA LEU A 235 -50.99 44.75 -27.48
C LEU A 235 -52.41 45.22 -27.22
N VAL A 236 -53.01 44.81 -26.09
CA VAL A 236 -54.37 45.24 -25.68
C VAL A 236 -54.46 46.75 -25.41
N ARG A 237 -53.33 47.43 -25.20
CA ARG A 237 -53.28 48.88 -24.94
C ARG A 237 -53.10 49.73 -26.19
N GLN A 238 -52.84 49.10 -27.34
CA GLN A 238 -52.66 49.74 -28.65
C GLN A 238 -53.89 49.60 -29.56
N GLU A 239 -54.90 48.83 -29.16
CA GLU A 239 -56.24 48.77 -29.75
C GLU A 239 -57.21 49.70 -29.02
#